data_AF-A0A438KPV7-F1
#
_entry.id   AF-A0A438KPV7-F1
#
_cell.length_a   1.000
_cell.length_b   1.000
_cell.length_c   1.000
_cell.angle_alpha   90.00
_cell.angle_beta   90.00
_cell.angle_gamma   90.00
#
_symmetry.space_group_name_H-M   'P 1'
#
loop_
_entity.id
_entity.type
_entity.pdbx_description
1 polymer ?
#
loop_
_entity_poly.entity_id
_entity_poly.type
_entity_poly.pdbx_seq_one_letter_code
_entity_poly.pdbx_strand_id
1 'polypeptide(L)'
;MECGNRLVLAPMVRVGTLPFRLLAAQYGADITYGEEIIDHKLIKCERRLNEDIGSIDFVEKGTHNVVFRTCHEEKNRVVFQMGTSNAERALTAAQIVCKDVAAVDINMGCPKSFSISGGMGAALLTRPELIHDILTILKRNLDIPVTYRPRDPAKWNEIADVVAALSIPVIANGDVFGYDDFQRIKVATGR
;
A
#
# COMPACT_ATOMS: atom_id res chain seq x y z
N MET A 1 5.26 3.16 -13.39
CA MET A 1 4.91 4.40 -12.65
C MET A 1 6.22 5.08 -12.29
N GLU A 2 6.52 6.27 -12.84
CA GLU A 2 7.69 7.05 -12.44
C GLU A 2 7.43 7.72 -11.09
N CYS A 3 8.08 7.29 -10.02
CA CYS A 3 7.81 7.79 -8.65
C CYS A 3 8.67 9.01 -8.25
N GLY A 4 9.24 9.74 -9.22
CA GLY A 4 10.02 10.95 -8.94
C GLY A 4 9.12 12.11 -8.49
N ASN A 5 9.45 12.74 -7.36
CA ASN A 5 8.83 13.97 -6.85
C ASN A 5 7.29 13.93 -6.70
N ARG A 6 6.77 12.85 -6.11
CA ARG A 6 5.33 12.63 -5.90
C ARG A 6 4.91 12.85 -4.45
N LEU A 7 3.74 13.47 -4.26
CA LEU A 7 3.05 13.52 -2.98
C LEU A 7 2.25 12.24 -2.76
N VAL A 8 2.56 11.52 -1.68
CA VAL A 8 1.98 10.21 -1.38
C VAL A 8 1.17 10.27 -0.09
N LEU A 9 -0.12 9.96 -0.17
CA LEU A 9 -0.92 9.72 1.02
C LEU A 9 -0.55 8.36 1.63
N ALA A 10 -0.12 8.34 2.89
CA ALA A 10 0.27 7.14 3.60
C ALA A 10 -0.93 6.24 3.96
N PRO A 11 -0.71 4.90 4.10
CA PRO A 11 -1.77 3.97 4.50
C PRO A 11 -2.16 4.22 5.97
N MET A 12 -3.46 4.37 6.22
CA MET A 12 -3.98 4.64 7.56
C MET A 12 -5.28 3.86 7.77
N VAL A 13 -5.25 2.85 8.65
CA VAL A 13 -6.45 2.07 9.02
C VAL A 13 -7.55 2.99 9.57
N ARG A 14 -8.78 2.79 9.11
CA ARG A 14 -10.02 3.59 9.28
C ARG A 14 -10.06 4.93 8.58
N VAL A 15 -8.92 5.48 8.17
CA VAL A 15 -8.86 6.81 7.56
C VAL A 15 -8.77 6.72 6.04
N GLY A 16 -7.93 5.83 5.51
CA GLY A 16 -7.64 5.64 4.09
C GLY A 16 -8.78 5.00 3.28
N THR A 17 -10.04 5.32 3.57
CA THR A 17 -11.22 4.92 2.81
C THR A 17 -11.38 5.76 1.53
N LEU A 18 -12.21 5.33 0.58
CA LEU A 18 -12.38 5.99 -0.73
C LEU A 18 -12.59 7.52 -0.63
N PRO A 19 -13.52 8.05 0.20
CA PRO A 19 -13.76 9.48 0.26
C PRO A 19 -12.51 10.29 0.63
N PHE A 20 -11.73 9.80 1.58
CA PHE A 20 -10.52 10.48 2.03
C PHE A 20 -9.40 10.42 0.99
N ARG A 21 -9.26 9.30 0.27
CA ARG A 21 -8.29 9.19 -0.82
C ARG A 21 -8.62 10.12 -1.97
N LEU A 22 -9.89 10.23 -2.36
CA LEU A 22 -10.34 11.18 -3.38
C LEU A 22 -10.09 12.62 -2.93
N LEU A 23 -10.40 12.95 -1.67
CA LEU A 23 -10.11 14.27 -1.11
C LEU A 23 -8.62 14.59 -1.13
N ALA A 24 -7.75 13.66 -0.72
CA ALA A 24 -6.31 13.84 -0.79
C ALA A 24 -5.83 14.07 -2.23
N ALA A 25 -6.39 13.35 -3.20
CA ALA A 25 -6.08 13.55 -4.62
C ALA A 25 -6.53 14.94 -5.11
N GLN A 26 -7.69 15.44 -4.68
CA GLN A 26 -8.15 16.80 -4.98
C GLN A 26 -7.21 17.87 -4.42
N TYR A 27 -6.56 17.61 -3.29
CA TYR A 27 -5.55 18.49 -2.69
C TYR A 27 -4.12 18.24 -3.21
N GLY A 28 -3.93 17.43 -4.26
CA GLY A 28 -2.66 17.28 -4.95
C GLY A 28 -1.86 16.02 -4.62
N ALA A 29 -2.45 15.02 -3.96
CA ALA A 29 -1.78 13.72 -3.81
C ALA A 29 -1.68 12.98 -5.16
N ASP A 30 -0.46 12.63 -5.57
CA ASP A 30 -0.16 11.90 -6.80
C ASP A 30 -0.37 10.39 -6.66
N ILE A 31 -0.25 9.87 -5.43
CA ILE A 31 -0.43 8.46 -5.06
C ILE A 31 -1.23 8.41 -3.76
N THR A 32 -2.19 7.50 -3.67
CA THR A 32 -3.00 7.33 -2.45
C THR A 32 -3.00 5.89 -1.97
N TYR A 33 -2.54 5.67 -0.75
CA TYR A 33 -2.65 4.34 -0.14
C TYR A 33 -4.04 4.13 0.47
N GLY A 34 -4.57 2.92 0.29
CA GLY A 34 -5.70 2.42 1.06
C GLY A 34 -5.33 2.10 2.52
N GLU A 35 -6.33 1.66 3.27
CA GLU A 35 -6.12 1.01 4.55
C GLU A 35 -5.35 -0.31 4.38
N GLU A 36 -4.64 -0.75 5.42
CA GLU A 36 -4.11 -2.12 5.47
C GLU A 36 -5.28 -3.10 5.53
N ILE A 37 -5.40 -3.98 4.53
CA ILE A 37 -6.40 -5.05 4.48
C ILE A 37 -5.72 -6.41 4.59
N ILE A 38 -6.18 -7.24 5.51
CA ILE A 38 -5.59 -8.57 5.72
C ILE A 38 -6.00 -9.50 4.58
N ASP A 39 -5.02 -10.19 4.01
CA ASP A 39 -5.20 -11.11 2.87
C ASP A 39 -6.30 -12.17 3.14
N HIS A 40 -6.37 -12.71 4.36
CA HIS A 40 -7.40 -13.64 4.83
C HIS A 40 -8.83 -13.10 4.70
N LYS A 41 -9.01 -11.78 4.81
CA LYS A 41 -10.30 -11.14 4.60
C LYS A 41 -10.57 -10.95 3.12
N LEU A 42 -9.58 -10.52 2.36
CA LEU A 42 -9.73 -10.22 0.94
C LEU A 42 -10.02 -11.46 0.08
N ILE A 43 -9.41 -12.61 0.37
CA ILE A 43 -9.68 -13.87 -0.37
C ILE A 43 -11.13 -14.36 -0.25
N LYS A 44 -11.85 -13.89 0.77
CA LYS A 44 -13.28 -14.18 0.98
C LYS A 44 -14.18 -13.20 0.24
N CYS A 45 -13.62 -12.23 -0.47
CA CYS A 45 -14.36 -11.21 -1.16
C CYS A 45 -14.62 -11.56 -2.62
N GLU A 46 -15.59 -10.87 -3.22
CA GLU A 46 -15.81 -10.83 -4.64
C GLU A 46 -15.91 -9.39 -5.13
N ARG A 47 -15.42 -9.18 -6.35
CA ARG A 47 -15.47 -7.88 -7.03
C ARG A 47 -16.88 -7.66 -7.59
N ARG A 48 -17.54 -6.58 -7.18
CA ARG A 48 -18.86 -6.16 -7.65
C ARG A 48 -18.80 -4.75 -8.22
N LEU A 49 -19.42 -4.53 -9.36
CA LEU A 49 -19.69 -3.18 -9.85
C LEU A 49 -20.89 -2.63 -9.08
N ASN A 50 -20.75 -1.42 -8.54
CA ASN A 50 -21.81 -0.67 -7.90
C ASN A 50 -22.20 0.50 -8.81
N GLU A 51 -23.26 0.31 -9.58
CA GLU A 51 -23.70 1.26 -10.60
C GLU A 51 -24.27 2.55 -10.00
N ASP A 52 -24.92 2.46 -8.83
CA ASP A 52 -25.57 3.59 -8.16
C ASP A 52 -24.61 4.75 -7.86
N ILE A 53 -23.35 4.41 -7.56
CA ILE A 53 -22.29 5.38 -7.21
C ILE A 53 -21.05 5.26 -8.10
N GLY A 54 -21.10 4.44 -9.15
CA GLY A 54 -19.99 4.23 -10.08
C GLY A 54 -18.71 3.67 -9.43
N SER A 55 -18.84 2.84 -8.39
CA SER A 55 -17.71 2.25 -7.67
C SER A 55 -17.50 0.77 -7.98
N ILE A 56 -16.31 0.28 -7.66
CA ILE A 56 -15.99 -1.14 -7.63
C ILE A 56 -15.80 -1.54 -6.17
N ASP A 57 -16.63 -2.47 -5.73
CA ASP A 57 -16.73 -2.91 -4.35
C ASP A 57 -16.19 -4.34 -4.22
N PHE A 58 -15.30 -4.56 -3.27
CA PHE A 58 -14.84 -5.88 -2.88
C PHE A 58 -15.61 -6.28 -1.63
N VAL A 59 -16.63 -7.12 -1.83
CA VAL A 59 -17.62 -7.46 -0.80
C VAL A 59 -17.35 -8.85 -0.28
N GLU A 60 -17.35 -9.04 1.04
CA GLU A 60 -17.24 -10.38 1.62
C GLU A 60 -18.42 -11.26 1.20
N LYS A 61 -18.11 -12.43 0.62
CA LYS A 61 -19.09 -13.38 0.08
C LYS A 61 -20.12 -13.77 1.14
N GLY A 62 -21.38 -13.80 0.74
CA GLY A 62 -22.50 -14.09 1.64
C GLY A 62 -22.86 -12.95 2.59
N THR A 63 -22.28 -11.77 2.42
CA THR A 63 -22.59 -10.58 3.23
C THR A 63 -22.80 -9.34 2.35
N HIS A 64 -23.16 -8.22 2.99
CA HIS A 64 -23.16 -6.88 2.38
C HIS A 64 -21.97 -6.03 2.85
N ASN A 65 -20.98 -6.64 3.50
CA ASN A 65 -19.85 -5.94 4.08
C ASN A 65 -18.80 -5.64 3.00
N VAL A 66 -18.63 -4.35 2.68
CA VAL A 66 -17.62 -3.85 1.74
C VAL A 66 -16.27 -3.77 2.45
N VAL A 67 -15.31 -4.58 2.01
CA VAL A 67 -13.96 -4.66 2.58
C VAL A 67 -13.03 -3.64 1.94
N PHE A 68 -13.16 -3.42 0.65
CA PHE A 68 -12.45 -2.39 -0.10
C PHE A 68 -13.39 -1.79 -1.14
N ARG A 69 -13.29 -0.48 -1.35
CA ARG A 69 -14.04 0.23 -2.40
C ARG A 69 -13.06 1.13 -3.14
N THR A 70 -13.14 1.12 -4.47
CA THR A 70 -12.37 1.97 -5.40
C THR A 70 -13.30 2.50 -6.49
N CYS A 71 -12.82 3.41 -7.33
CA CYS A 71 -13.54 3.91 -8.49
C CYS A 71 -12.59 4.16 -9.67
N HIS A 72 -13.14 4.43 -10.84
CA HIS A 72 -12.34 4.68 -12.04
C HIS A 72 -11.39 5.88 -11.88
N GLU A 73 -11.80 6.92 -11.15
CA GLU A 73 -11.05 8.17 -10.96
C GLU A 73 -9.69 7.96 -10.26
N GLU A 74 -9.61 7.05 -9.28
CA GLU A 74 -8.37 6.76 -8.56
C GLU A 74 -7.63 5.51 -9.06
N LYS A 75 -8.14 4.81 -10.08
CA LYS A 75 -7.59 3.53 -10.56
C LYS A 75 -6.09 3.58 -10.83
N ASN A 76 -5.59 4.68 -11.40
CA ASN A 76 -4.18 4.87 -11.74
C ASN A 76 -3.34 5.51 -10.62
N ARG A 77 -3.94 5.70 -9.43
CA ARG A 77 -3.35 6.38 -8.27
C ARG A 77 -3.34 5.52 -7.00
N VAL A 78 -4.39 4.72 -6.81
CA VAL A 78 -4.61 3.99 -5.55
C VAL A 78 -3.66 2.80 -5.42
N VAL A 79 -3.00 2.71 -4.28
CA VAL A 79 -2.16 1.57 -3.89
C VAL A 79 -2.90 0.74 -2.86
N PHE A 80 -3.08 -0.54 -3.16
CA PHE A 80 -3.71 -1.48 -2.25
C PHE A 80 -2.67 -2.08 -1.31
N GLN A 81 -2.70 -1.69 -0.03
CA GLN A 81 -1.82 -2.28 0.97
C GLN A 81 -2.46 -3.50 1.62
N MET A 82 -1.72 -4.61 1.68
CA MET A 82 -2.14 -5.80 2.40
C MET A 82 -1.19 -6.21 3.54
N GLY A 83 -1.79 -6.77 4.59
CA GLY A 83 -1.09 -7.56 5.58
C GLY A 83 -1.12 -9.04 5.19
N THR A 84 0.04 -9.67 5.11
CA THR A 84 0.18 -11.09 4.75
C THR A 84 1.40 -11.73 5.41
N SER A 85 1.35 -13.04 5.56
CA SER A 85 2.44 -13.90 6.05
C SER A 85 2.58 -15.18 5.22
N ASN A 86 1.99 -15.21 4.02
CA ASN A 86 2.00 -16.37 3.12
C ASN A 86 1.96 -15.94 1.65
N ALA A 87 2.90 -16.43 0.85
CA ALA A 87 3.11 -16.02 -0.54
C ALA A 87 1.91 -16.35 -1.46
N GLU A 88 1.36 -17.56 -1.38
CA GLU A 88 0.24 -17.99 -2.23
C GLU A 88 -1.05 -17.22 -1.92
N ARG A 89 -1.31 -16.99 -0.63
CA ARG A 89 -2.46 -16.22 -0.18
C ARG A 89 -2.33 -14.75 -0.58
N ALA A 90 -1.13 -14.17 -0.46
CA ALA A 90 -0.84 -12.83 -0.96
C ALA A 90 -1.13 -12.70 -2.46
N LEU A 91 -0.67 -13.67 -3.27
CA LEU A 91 -0.96 -13.69 -4.70
C LEU A 91 -2.46 -13.77 -4.99
N THR A 92 -3.15 -14.68 -4.31
CA THR A 92 -4.60 -14.88 -4.48
C THR A 92 -5.37 -13.60 -4.15
N ALA A 93 -5.01 -12.96 -3.05
CA ALA A 93 -5.57 -11.68 -2.63
C ALA A 93 -5.27 -10.58 -3.67
N ALA A 94 -4.03 -10.47 -4.14
CA ALA A 94 -3.63 -9.46 -5.12
C ALA A 94 -4.37 -9.61 -6.46
N GLN A 95 -4.58 -10.84 -6.93
CA GLN A 95 -5.30 -11.13 -8.18
C GLN A 95 -6.76 -10.68 -8.15
N ILE A 96 -7.38 -10.60 -6.96
CA ILE A 96 -8.74 -10.10 -6.81
C ILE A 96 -8.81 -8.61 -7.15
N VAL A 97 -7.81 -7.82 -6.73
CA VAL A 97 -7.85 -6.35 -6.80
C VAL A 97 -7.00 -5.75 -7.92
N CYS A 98 -6.05 -6.48 -8.49
CA CYS A 98 -4.99 -5.93 -9.37
C CYS A 98 -5.49 -5.22 -10.63
N LYS A 99 -6.74 -5.46 -11.06
CA LYS A 99 -7.34 -4.81 -12.23
C LYS A 99 -7.92 -3.43 -11.94
N ASP A 100 -8.06 -3.08 -10.67
CA ASP A 100 -8.79 -1.90 -10.20
C ASP A 100 -7.93 -0.96 -9.34
N VAL A 101 -6.62 -1.27 -9.23
CA VAL A 101 -5.64 -0.51 -8.44
C VAL A 101 -4.37 -0.29 -9.24
N ALA A 102 -3.60 0.73 -8.88
CA ALA A 102 -2.39 1.11 -9.60
C ALA A 102 -1.18 0.27 -9.21
N ALA A 103 -1.15 -0.21 -7.96
CA ALA A 103 -0.09 -1.04 -7.39
C ALA A 103 -0.61 -1.83 -6.18
N VAL A 104 0.14 -2.87 -5.81
CA VAL A 104 -0.05 -3.63 -4.57
C VAL A 104 1.14 -3.39 -3.64
N ASP A 105 0.88 -3.19 -2.35
CA ASP A 105 1.89 -2.98 -1.33
C ASP A 105 1.78 -4.02 -0.21
N ILE A 106 2.93 -4.47 0.30
CA ILE A 106 2.99 -5.36 1.47
C ILE A 106 3.39 -4.56 2.71
N ASN A 107 2.53 -4.58 3.73
CA ASN A 107 2.86 -3.98 5.02
C ASN A 107 3.90 -4.83 5.76
N MET A 108 5.10 -4.27 5.95
CA MET A 108 6.19 -4.88 6.72
C MET A 108 6.55 -4.04 7.96
N GLY A 109 5.72 -3.05 8.30
CA GLY A 109 6.06 -2.02 9.29
C GLY A 109 5.21 -2.04 10.56
N CYS A 110 3.98 -2.57 10.51
CA CYS A 110 3.02 -2.44 11.60
C CYS A 110 3.47 -3.19 12.87
N PRO A 111 3.66 -2.51 14.02
CA PRO A 111 4.07 -3.14 15.28
C PRO A 111 2.89 -3.55 16.17
N LYS A 112 1.64 -3.36 15.72
CA LYS A 112 0.46 -3.67 16.53
C LYS A 112 0.38 -5.18 16.78
N SER A 113 -0.07 -5.54 17.99
CA SER A 113 -0.12 -6.93 18.46
C SER A 113 -0.81 -7.87 17.48
N PHE A 114 -1.93 -7.47 16.87
CA PHE A 114 -2.68 -8.29 15.91
C PHE A 114 -1.84 -8.63 14.66
N SER A 115 -0.99 -7.70 14.20
CA SER A 115 -0.15 -7.87 13.01
C SER A 115 1.02 -8.82 13.35
N ILE A 116 1.66 -8.59 14.51
CA ILE A 116 2.74 -9.45 15.02
C ILE A 116 2.26 -10.89 15.25
N SER A 117 1.10 -11.07 15.91
CA SER A 117 0.55 -12.40 16.18
C SER A 117 0.18 -13.16 14.90
N GLY A 118 -0.15 -12.44 13.83
CA GLY A 118 -0.41 -13.02 12.51
C GLY A 118 0.85 -13.30 11.68
N GLY A 119 2.04 -12.98 12.19
CA GLY A 119 3.30 -13.06 11.46
C GLY A 119 3.43 -12.04 10.32
N MET A 120 2.66 -10.94 10.39
CA MET A 120 2.57 -9.88 9.37
C MET A 120 3.25 -8.60 9.91
N GLY A 121 3.29 -7.54 9.09
CA GLY A 121 3.82 -6.24 9.52
C GLY A 121 5.27 -6.35 9.96
N ALA A 122 5.60 -5.76 11.10
CA ALA A 122 6.96 -5.77 11.63
C ALA A 122 7.51 -7.18 11.92
N ALA A 123 6.65 -8.17 12.18
CA ALA A 123 7.10 -9.55 12.38
C ALA A 123 7.62 -10.19 11.09
N LEU A 124 7.21 -9.70 9.91
CA LEU A 124 7.70 -10.19 8.64
C LEU A 124 9.19 -9.88 8.43
N LEU A 125 9.67 -8.77 9.01
CA LEU A 125 11.08 -8.34 8.93
C LEU A 125 12.07 -9.32 9.56
N THR A 126 11.63 -10.21 10.44
CA THR A 126 12.49 -11.27 11.01
C THR A 126 12.63 -12.48 10.09
N ARG A 127 11.93 -12.50 8.96
CA ARG A 127 11.83 -13.64 8.02
C ARG A 127 12.15 -13.21 6.58
N PRO A 128 13.42 -12.87 6.26
CA PRO A 128 13.82 -12.36 4.95
C PRO A 128 13.51 -13.32 3.79
N GLU A 129 13.64 -14.63 4.00
CA GLU A 129 13.30 -15.64 2.98
C GLU A 129 11.81 -15.60 2.60
N LEU A 130 10.93 -15.45 3.60
CA LEU A 130 9.49 -15.33 3.34
C LEU A 130 9.16 -14.01 2.62
N ILE A 131 9.85 -12.91 2.96
CA ILE A 131 9.72 -11.64 2.24
C ILE A 131 10.10 -11.84 0.78
N HIS A 132 11.25 -12.46 0.52
CA HIS A 132 11.70 -12.76 -0.83
C HIS A 132 10.68 -13.60 -1.61
N ASP A 133 10.12 -14.65 -1.00
CA ASP A 133 9.12 -15.50 -1.64
C ASP A 133 7.84 -14.74 -1.98
N ILE A 134 7.32 -13.93 -1.04
CA ILE A 134 6.12 -13.10 -1.26
C ILE A 134 6.37 -12.10 -2.39
N LEU A 135 7.47 -11.35 -2.35
CA LEU A 135 7.75 -10.33 -3.37
C LEU A 135 8.00 -10.96 -4.75
N THR A 136 8.71 -12.09 -4.80
CA THR A 136 9.02 -12.81 -6.05
C THR A 136 7.76 -13.36 -6.69
N ILE A 137 6.88 -14.02 -5.93
CA ILE A 137 5.65 -14.58 -6.49
C ILE A 137 4.72 -13.49 -7.01
N LEU A 138 4.61 -12.36 -6.30
CA LEU A 138 3.77 -11.23 -6.72
C LEU A 138 4.34 -10.58 -7.98
N LYS A 139 5.64 -10.27 -8.00
CA LYS A 139 6.30 -9.66 -9.15
C LYS A 139 6.24 -10.52 -10.41
N ARG A 140 6.27 -11.85 -10.27
CA ARG A 140 6.19 -12.78 -11.40
C ARG A 140 4.78 -12.87 -12.00
N ASN A 141 3.73 -12.62 -11.22
CA ASN A 141 2.35 -12.91 -11.61
C ASN A 141 1.44 -11.67 -11.71
N LEU A 142 1.93 -10.48 -11.38
CA LEU A 142 1.19 -9.24 -11.47
C LEU A 142 1.84 -8.30 -12.49
N ASP A 143 1.04 -7.72 -13.37
CA ASP A 143 1.48 -6.72 -14.35
C ASP A 143 1.59 -5.31 -13.74
N ILE A 144 1.12 -5.13 -12.50
CA ILE A 144 1.20 -3.88 -11.74
C ILE A 144 2.41 -3.88 -10.79
N PRO A 145 2.97 -2.69 -10.45
CA PRO A 145 4.06 -2.58 -9.48
C PRO A 145 3.71 -3.20 -8.12
N VAL A 146 4.72 -3.82 -7.51
CA VAL A 146 4.67 -4.34 -6.14
C VAL A 146 5.62 -3.53 -5.27
N THR A 147 5.13 -2.94 -4.19
CA THR A 147 5.92 -2.15 -3.22
C THR A 147 5.89 -2.80 -1.83
N TYR A 148 6.74 -2.31 -0.92
CA TYR A 148 6.71 -2.72 0.48
C TYR A 148 7.06 -1.53 1.39
N ARG A 149 6.65 -1.62 2.67
CA ARG A 149 6.86 -0.56 3.66
C ARG A 149 7.54 -1.06 4.95
N PRO A 150 8.75 -0.56 5.30
CA PRO A 150 9.44 -0.90 6.55
C PRO A 150 8.96 -0.08 7.77
N ARG A 151 9.51 -0.40 8.95
CA ARG A 151 9.06 0.05 10.28
C ARG A 151 9.73 1.34 10.79
N ASP A 152 10.99 1.59 10.45
CA ASP A 152 11.81 2.54 11.20
C ASP A 152 11.30 4.00 11.14
N PRO A 153 11.46 4.78 12.22
CA PRO A 153 11.25 6.23 12.18
C PRO A 153 12.05 6.86 11.05
N ALA A 154 11.56 7.98 10.50
CA ALA A 154 12.22 8.60 9.37
C ALA A 154 13.58 9.18 9.76
N LYS A 155 14.63 8.43 9.50
CA LYS A 155 16.01 8.90 9.61
C LYS A 155 16.45 9.46 8.27
N TRP A 156 16.05 10.70 7.99
CA TRP A 156 16.18 11.32 6.67
C TRP A 156 17.59 11.28 6.08
N ASN A 157 18.63 11.42 6.93
CA ASN A 157 20.03 11.31 6.48
C ASN A 157 20.39 9.88 6.06
N GLU A 158 19.94 8.85 6.79
CA GLU A 158 20.18 7.44 6.43
C GLU A 158 19.35 7.04 5.20
N ILE A 159 18.18 7.65 4.99
CA ILE A 159 17.36 7.44 3.79
C ILE A 159 18.08 7.95 2.53
N ALA A 160 18.88 9.01 2.62
CA ALA A 160 19.68 9.50 1.48
C ALA A 160 20.64 8.43 0.95
N ASP A 161 21.29 7.69 1.86
CA ASP A 161 22.20 6.58 1.49
C ASP A 161 21.43 5.45 0.79
N VAL A 162 20.23 5.12 1.27
CA VAL A 162 19.34 4.12 0.64
C VAL A 162 18.90 4.57 -0.75
N VAL A 163 18.54 5.85 -0.91
CA VAL A 163 18.17 6.44 -2.21
C VAL A 163 19.33 6.40 -3.19
N ALA A 164 20.57 6.63 -2.72
CA ALA A 164 21.76 6.56 -3.56
C ALA A 164 22.13 5.12 -3.96
N ALA A 165 21.88 4.15 -3.07
CA ALA A 165 22.24 2.74 -3.29
C ALA A 165 21.26 1.98 -4.20
N LEU A 166 19.98 2.40 -4.25
CA LEU A 166 18.93 1.70 -4.97
C LEU A 166 18.61 2.33 -6.33
N SER A 167 18.51 1.49 -7.36
CA SER A 167 18.05 1.89 -8.70
C SER A 167 16.52 1.96 -8.81
N ILE A 168 15.79 1.47 -7.79
CA ILE A 168 14.33 1.50 -7.70
C ILE A 168 13.87 2.73 -6.88
N PRO A 169 12.67 3.27 -7.14
CA PRO A 169 12.18 4.39 -6.37
C PRO A 169 11.96 4.06 -4.89
N VAL A 170 12.30 5.02 -4.02
CA VAL A 170 12.13 4.92 -2.57
C VAL A 170 11.03 5.90 -2.14
N ILE A 171 10.01 5.41 -1.43
CA ILE A 171 8.97 6.24 -0.82
C ILE A 171 9.36 6.48 0.63
N ALA A 172 9.78 7.70 0.95
CA ALA A 172 10.11 8.07 2.31
C ALA A 172 8.85 8.38 3.13
N ASN A 173 8.83 7.99 4.40
CA ASN A 173 7.68 8.20 5.27
C ASN A 173 8.05 8.33 6.75
N GLY A 174 7.30 9.19 7.46
CA GLY A 174 7.43 9.50 8.89
C GLY A 174 7.52 11.01 9.04
N ASP A 175 7.14 11.57 10.20
CA ASP A 175 7.42 12.97 10.59
C ASP A 175 7.16 14.09 9.56
N VAL A 176 6.08 13.96 8.75
CA VAL A 176 5.59 15.00 7.83
C VAL A 176 4.32 15.60 8.40
N PHE A 177 4.36 16.84 8.89
CA PHE A 177 3.22 17.49 9.54
C PHE A 177 2.70 18.72 8.77
N GLY A 178 3.53 19.30 7.90
CA GLY A 178 3.16 20.41 7.02
C GLY A 178 3.74 20.28 5.61
N TYR A 179 3.28 21.15 4.71
CA TYR A 179 3.79 21.20 3.33
C TYR A 179 5.29 21.53 3.28
N ASP A 180 5.76 22.39 4.18
CA ASP A 180 7.18 22.77 4.24
C ASP A 180 8.09 21.61 4.64
N ASP A 181 7.57 20.61 5.39
CA ASP A 181 8.32 19.40 5.72
C ASP A 181 8.68 18.62 4.45
N PHE A 182 7.82 18.63 3.42
CA PHE A 182 8.10 17.96 2.14
C PHE A 182 9.35 18.53 1.47
N GLN A 183 9.47 19.86 1.39
CA GLN A 183 10.64 20.51 0.80
C GLN A 183 11.90 20.21 1.61
N ARG A 184 11.79 20.25 2.94
CA ARG A 184 12.89 19.92 3.86
C ARG A 184 13.37 18.48 3.68
N ILE A 185 12.44 17.54 3.54
CA ILE A 185 12.72 16.11 3.31
C ILE A 185 13.41 15.92 1.98
N LYS A 186 12.90 16.51 0.90
CA LYS A 186 13.55 16.43 -0.42
C LYS A 186 14.99 16.90 -0.42
N VAL A 187 15.26 18.02 0.27
CA VAL A 187 16.63 18.52 0.45
C VAL A 187 17.49 17.52 1.22
N ALA A 188 16.95 16.90 2.27
CA ALA A 188 17.67 15.93 3.09
C ALA A 188 17.91 14.58 2.37
N THR A 189 16.98 14.13 1.53
CA THR A 189 17.05 12.83 0.83
C THR A 189 17.64 12.92 -0.58
N GLY A 190 17.86 14.13 -1.10
CA GLY A 190 18.48 14.38 -2.41
C GLY A 190 17.60 14.08 -3.63
N ARG A 191 16.33 13.72 -3.44
CA ARG A 191 15.32 13.46 -4.47
C ARG A 191 13.92 13.79 -3.95
#